data_AF-A0A7H8S9J1-F1
#
_entry.id   AF-A0A7H8S9J1-F1
#
_cell.length_a   1.000
_cell.length_b   1.000
_cell.length_c   1.000
_cell.angle_alpha   90.00
_cell.angle_beta   90.00
_cell.angle_gamma   90.00
#
_symmetry.space_group_name_H-M   'P 1'
#
loop_
_entity.id
_entity.type
_entity.pdbx_description
1 polymer ?
#
loop_
_entity_poly.entity_id
_entity_poly.type
_entity_poly.pdbx_seq_one_letter_code
_entity_poly.pdbx_strand_id
1 'polypeptide(L)' 'MALTLRRKPGEKVFIEDEHGRNIEVEVVKAEGNMNNALKLRITAPQVFNIVRGEIYGNNS' A
#
# COMPACT_ATOMS: atom_id res chain seq x y z
N MET A 1 8.71 -8.03 -11.49
CA MET A 1 7.38 -8.34 -12.09
C MET A 1 6.45 -7.16 -11.82
N ALA A 2 5.61 -6.77 -12.76
CA ALA A 2 4.56 -5.77 -12.53
C ALA A 2 3.20 -6.45 -12.58
N LEU A 3 2.33 -6.18 -11.61
CA LEU A 3 0.98 -6.73 -11.52
C LEU A 3 -0.01 -5.59 -11.31
N THR A 4 -1.03 -5.52 -12.15
CA THR A 4 -2.11 -4.52 -12.05
C THR A 4 -3.38 -5.19 -11.59
N LEU A 5 -3.94 -4.73 -10.47
CA LEU A 5 -5.15 -5.29 -9.86
C LEU A 5 -6.21 -4.21 -9.67
N ARG A 6 -7.45 -4.51 -10.04
CA ARG A 6 -8.61 -3.72 -9.61
C ARG A 6 -9.08 -4.24 -8.26
N ARG A 7 -9.23 -3.36 -7.26
CA ARG A 7 -9.65 -3.72 -5.90
C ARG A 7 -10.80 -2.83 -5.41
N LYS A 8 -11.65 -3.39 -4.55
CA LYS A 8 -12.74 -2.70 -3.84
C LYS A 8 -12.35 -2.39 -2.39
N PRO A 9 -12.99 -1.42 -1.71
CA PRO A 9 -12.81 -1.23 -0.28
C PRO A 9 -13.03 -2.52 0.52
N GLY A 10 -12.14 -2.79 1.48
CA GLY A 10 -12.07 -4.01 2.29
C GLY A 10 -11.21 -5.12 1.66
N GLU A 11 -10.81 -4.99 0.40
CA GLU A 11 -9.97 -5.98 -0.26
C GLU A 11 -8.48 -5.75 0.00
N LYS A 12 -7.72 -6.85 0.11
CA LYS A 12 -6.29 -6.85 0.50
C LYS A 12 -5.38 -7.45 -0.56
N VAL A 13 -4.13 -7.01 -0.58
CA VAL A 13 -3.03 -7.61 -1.36
C VAL A 13 -1.89 -7.90 -0.39
N PHE A 14 -1.27 -9.07 -0.50
CA PHE A 14 -0.10 -9.43 0.27
C PHE A 14 1.11 -9.47 -0.66
N ILE A 15 2.20 -8.86 -0.22
CA ILE A 15 3.51 -8.95 -0.86
C ILE A 15 4.38 -9.72 0.12
N GLU A 16 4.83 -10.90 -0.30
CA GLU A 16 5.63 -11.80 0.51
C GLU A 16 7.01 -11.95 -0.12
N ASP A 17 8.04 -12.07 0.71
CA ASP A 17 9.38 -12.44 0.26
C ASP A 17 9.72 -13.89 0.61
N GLU A 18 10.90 -14.34 0.16
CA GLU A 18 11.39 -15.69 0.40
C GLU A 18 11.66 -16.02 1.88
N HIS A 19 11.71 -15.01 2.74
CA HIS A 19 11.91 -15.15 4.18
C HIS A 19 10.56 -15.16 4.95
N GLY A 20 9.43 -15.14 4.24
CA GLY A 20 8.09 -15.12 4.83
C GLY A 20 7.74 -13.78 5.48
N ARG A 21 8.43 -12.69 5.13
CA ARG A 21 8.05 -11.34 5.57
C ARG A 21 6.95 -10.82 4.67
N ASN A 22 5.87 -10.36 5.29
CA ASN A 22 4.64 -10.03 4.58
C ASN A 22 4.29 -8.56 4.74
N ILE A 23 4.01 -7.89 3.62
CA ILE A 23 3.43 -6.57 3.58
C ILE A 23 1.97 -6.72 3.16
N GLU A 24 1.05 -6.31 4.03
CA GLU A 24 -0.37 -6.25 3.73
C GLU A 24 -0.72 -4.85 3.21
N VAL A 25 -1.41 -4.79 2.07
CA VAL A 25 -1.97 -3.57 1.49
C VAL A 25 -3.49 -3.72 1.39
N GLU A 26 -4.23 -2.96 2.20
CA GLU A 26 -5.69 -2.94 2.21
C GLU A 26 -6.21 -1.68 1.54
N VAL A 27 -7.19 -1.83 0.63
CA VAL A 27 -7.97 -0.69 0.14
C VAL A 27 -9.02 -0.34 1.18
N VAL A 28 -8.94 0.85 1.75
CA VAL A 28 -9.91 1.32 2.74
C VAL A 28 -10.86 2.34 2.12
N LYS A 29 -12.09 2.39 2.61
CA LYS A 29 -13.07 3.37 2.15
C LYS A 29 -12.56 4.78 2.50
N ALA A 30 -12.53 5.67 1.51
CA ALA A 30 -12.30 7.08 1.76
C ALA A 30 -13.51 7.66 2.51
N GLU A 31 -13.27 8.39 3.60
CA GLU A 31 -14.31 9.11 4.34
C GLU A 31 -14.18 10.60 4.02
N GLY A 32 -15.31 11.31 3.86
CA GLY A 32 -15.35 12.73 3.54
C GLY A 32 -15.27 13.06 2.04
N ASN A 33 -14.95 14.31 1.70
CA ASN A 33 -14.98 14.85 0.32
C ASN A 33 -13.81 14.38 -0.58
N MET A 34 -13.11 13.31 -0.20
CA MET A 34 -11.99 12.72 -0.95
C MET A 34 -12.47 11.62 -1.92
N ASN A 35 -13.61 11.85 -2.60
CA ASN A 35 -14.22 10.86 -3.50
C ASN A 35 -13.33 10.47 -4.70
N ASN A 36 -12.27 11.24 -4.98
CA ASN A 36 -11.37 11.01 -6.12
C ASN A 36 -10.04 10.35 -5.72
N ALA A 37 -9.84 9.97 -4.46
CA ALA A 37 -8.60 9.34 -4.01
C ALA A 37 -8.84 7.94 -3.44
N LEU A 38 -7.99 7.00 -3.83
CA LEU A 38 -7.91 5.69 -3.19
C LEU A 38 -7.19 5.86 -1.84
N LYS A 39 -7.77 5.33 -0.77
CA LYS A 39 -7.12 5.29 0.54
C LYS A 39 -6.56 3.89 0.76
N LEU A 40 -5.29 3.81 1.14
CA LEU A 40 -4.57 2.57 1.40
C LEU A 40 -4.18 2.49 2.87
N ARG A 41 -4.31 1.31 3.47
CA ARG A 41 -3.65 0.95 4.73
C ARG A 41 -2.55 -0.05 4.41
N ILE A 42 -1.33 0.26 4.83
CA ILE A 42 -0.17 -0.61 4.61
C ILE A 42 0.33 -1.06 5.97
N THR A 43 0.40 -2.37 6.17
CA THR A 43 0.92 -3.01 7.38
C THR A 43 2.15 -3.80 7.01
N ALA A 44 3.28 -3.52 7.65
CA ALA A 44 4.56 -4.19 7.38
C ALA A 44 5.35 -4.41 8.68
N PRO A 45 6.26 -5.40 8.73
CA PRO A 45 7.23 -5.55 9.80
C PRO A 45 8.09 -4.29 9.98
N GLN A 46 8.55 -4.04 11.20
CA GLN A 46 9.33 -2.84 11.56
C GLN A 46 10.66 -2.68 10.81
N VAL A 47 11.15 -3.75 10.17
CA VAL A 47 12.35 -3.69 9.32
C VAL A 47 12.12 -2.94 8.01
N PHE A 48 10.86 -2.68 7.63
CA PHE A 48 10.51 -1.91 6.45
C PHE A 48 10.16 -0.46 6.81
N ASN A 49 10.67 0.47 6.01
CA ASN A 49 10.23 1.85 6.04
C ASN A 49 9.17 2.08 4.96
N ILE A 50 8.01 2.59 5.36
CA ILE A 50 6.95 2.98 4.43
C ILE A 50 7.14 4.45 4.10
N VAL A 51 7.58 4.74 2.87
CA VAL A 51 7.86 6.10 2.40
C VAL A 51 6.93 6.42 1.23
N ARG A 52 6.33 7.61 1.27
CA ARG A 52 5.47 8.08 0.16
C ARG A 52 6.33 8.42 -1.06
N GLY A 53 5.82 8.13 -2.26
CA GLY A 53 6.58 8.26 -3.50
C GLY A 53 7.11 9.67 -3.75
N GLU A 54 6.32 10.70 -3.41
CA GLU A 54 6.73 12.11 -3.52
C GLU A 54 7.91 12.48 -2.63
N ILE A 55 8.15 11.73 -1.55
CA ILE A 55 9.31 11.92 -0.66
C ILE A 55 10.51 11.13 -1.18
N TYR A 56 10.28 9.91 -1.68
CA TYR A 56 11.35 9.04 -2.14
C TYR A 56 12.16 9.63 -3.31
N GLY A 57 11.49 10.32 -4.24
CA GLY A 57 12.14 10.93 -5.42
C GLY A 57 12.86 12.26 -5.16
N ASN A 58 12.61 12.92 -4.03
CA ASN A 58 13.10 14.29 -3.78
C ASN A 58 14.52 14.33 -3.16
N ASN A 59 15.14 13.17 -2.96
CA ASN A 59 16.53 13.02 -2.51
C ASN A 59 17.50 12.68 -3.68
N SER A 60 17.10 12.94 -4.93
CA SER A 60 17.93 12.76 -6.12
C SER A 60 18.56 14.07 -6.59
#